data_AF-A0A973JL46-F1
#
_entry.id   AF-A0A973JL46-F1
#
_cell.length_a   1.000
_cell.length_b   1.000
_cell.length_c   1.000
_cell.angle_alpha   90.00
_cell.angle_beta   90.00
_cell.angle_gamma   90.00
#
_symmetry.space_group_name_H-M   'P 1'
#
loop_
_entity.id
_entity.type
_entity.pdbx_description
1 polymer ?
#
loop_
_entity_poly.entity_id
_entity_poly.type
_entity_poly.pdbx_seq_one_letter_code
_entity_poly.pdbx_strand_id
1 'polypeptide(L)'
;MACRGARREVRARRDPPAAHGAAAPVRRARHVDPYRGHRHPVLVTGEPRPRRARRQARCAPGRDPVDPAVRLARPRLRPADPRHRTRRLTPPPPGHVARLRSGKDLKEAPVELVPIILIVLVVVVVIAGLWAVGAYNGLVRLRNLVQESWRQIDVELNRRHDLIPNLVETVKGYASHERAVFDEVTAARAAASGAASGPAEQALKENQLTAALGHLFAVAEAYPVLRASENFAQLQAELTNTEDRIAAGRRFYNANVRELNTKVESFPSNLIANNFGFTKAEYFEVDDVAVRTAPNVSFGTTPQD
;
A
#
# COMPACT_ATOMS: atom_id res chain seq x y z
N MET A 1 -30.40 -32.52 59.28
CA MET A 1 -30.17 -33.38 58.10
C MET A 1 -28.67 -33.46 57.86
N ALA A 2 -28.17 -34.63 57.46
CA ALA A 2 -26.92 -35.24 57.89
C ALA A 2 -25.58 -34.61 57.47
N CYS A 3 -24.59 -34.92 58.32
CA CYS A 3 -23.17 -34.65 58.31
C CYS A 3 -22.36 -35.61 57.40
N ARG A 4 -21.10 -35.19 57.13
CA ARG A 4 -19.86 -36.00 56.91
C ARG A 4 -19.58 -36.64 55.55
N GLY A 5 -18.34 -36.42 55.10
CA GLY A 5 -17.45 -37.55 54.80
C GLY A 5 -16.62 -37.45 53.53
N ALA A 6 -15.45 -36.82 53.62
CA ALA A 6 -14.38 -36.92 52.63
C ALA A 6 -13.86 -38.37 52.51
N ARG A 7 -13.60 -38.83 51.28
CA ARG A 7 -12.63 -39.91 51.01
C ARG A 7 -11.70 -39.47 49.88
N ARG A 8 -10.41 -39.38 50.24
CA ARG A 8 -9.27 -39.16 49.37
C ARG A 8 -8.97 -40.46 48.62
N GLU A 9 -8.96 -40.42 47.29
CA GLU A 9 -8.41 -41.52 46.48
C GLU A 9 -6.90 -41.32 46.32
N VAL A 10 -6.13 -42.21 46.95
CA VAL A 10 -4.71 -42.38 46.74
C VAL A 10 -4.53 -43.29 45.52
N ARG A 11 -4.24 -42.72 44.33
CA ARG A 11 -3.80 -43.52 43.18
C ARG A 11 -2.29 -43.73 43.25
N ALA A 12 -1.94 -44.98 43.53
CA ALA A 12 -0.59 -45.52 43.50
C ALA A 12 0.04 -45.33 42.11
N ARG A 13 1.27 -44.79 42.11
CA ARG A 13 2.18 -44.78 40.96
C ARG A 13 2.63 -46.22 40.68
N ARG A 14 2.45 -46.68 39.45
CA ARG A 14 3.08 -47.92 38.95
C ARG A 14 4.29 -47.50 38.11
N ASP A 15 5.48 -47.87 38.57
CA ASP A 15 6.71 -47.80 37.79
C ASP A 15 6.73 -48.93 36.75
N PRO A 16 7.15 -48.66 35.49
CA PRO A 16 7.46 -49.71 34.52
C PRO A 16 8.93 -50.15 34.60
N PRO A 17 9.23 -51.41 34.21
CA PRO A 17 10.50 -52.08 34.48
C PRO A 17 11.65 -51.70 33.55
N ALA A 18 12.86 -51.80 34.10
CA ALA A 18 14.14 -51.63 33.42
C ALA A 18 14.34 -52.66 32.30
N ALA A 19 14.62 -52.17 31.09
CA ALA A 19 15.07 -52.97 29.96
C ALA A 19 16.56 -52.68 29.68
N HIS A 20 17.39 -53.69 29.94
CA HIS A 20 18.75 -53.77 29.42
C HIS A 20 18.72 -54.07 27.92
N GLY A 21 19.34 -53.21 27.12
CA GLY A 21 19.56 -53.41 25.69
C GLY A 21 20.82 -52.69 25.26
N ALA A 22 21.85 -53.46 24.92
CA ALA A 22 23.13 -52.99 24.40
C ALA A 22 22.95 -52.30 23.04
N ALA A 23 23.59 -51.14 22.85
CA ALA A 23 23.66 -50.46 21.55
C ALA A 23 25.05 -49.82 21.31
N ALA A 24 25.73 -50.43 20.33
CA ALA A 24 26.72 -49.95 19.34
C ALA A 24 27.62 -48.70 19.58
N PRO A 25 28.88 -48.73 19.10
CA PRO A 25 29.83 -47.63 19.25
C PRO A 25 29.47 -46.39 18.42
N VAL A 26 29.55 -45.23 19.06
CA VAL A 26 29.33 -43.90 18.47
C VAL A 26 30.44 -43.60 17.44
N ARG A 27 30.14 -43.76 16.15
CA ARG A 27 30.97 -43.24 15.05
C ARG A 27 30.85 -41.71 15.07
N ARG A 28 31.93 -41.01 15.40
CA ARG A 28 32.05 -39.54 15.28
C ARG A 28 31.73 -39.12 13.84
N ALA A 29 30.56 -38.50 13.64
CA ALA A 29 30.27 -37.77 12.43
C ALA A 29 31.16 -36.53 12.38
N ARG A 30 31.99 -36.43 11.33
CA ARG A 30 32.76 -35.22 11.05
C ARG A 30 31.77 -34.11 10.70
N HIS A 31 31.76 -33.07 11.51
CA HIS A 31 31.08 -31.81 11.22
C HIS A 31 31.69 -31.22 9.94
N VAL A 32 30.92 -31.21 8.85
CA VAL A 32 31.28 -30.50 7.62
C VAL A 32 30.71 -29.09 7.75
N ASP A 33 31.62 -28.13 7.83
CA ASP A 33 31.38 -26.70 7.95
C ASP A 33 30.98 -26.11 6.59
N PRO A 34 29.77 -25.56 6.40
CA PRO A 34 29.30 -25.12 5.08
C PRO A 34 29.75 -23.69 4.71
N TYR A 35 30.55 -23.00 5.54
CA TYR A 35 30.95 -21.60 5.30
C TYR A 35 32.46 -21.39 5.15
N ARG A 36 33.14 -22.30 4.45
CA ARG A 36 34.55 -22.12 4.10
C ARG A 36 34.73 -21.71 2.64
N GLY A 37 34.62 -20.41 2.36
CA GLY A 37 35.02 -19.88 1.06
C GLY A 37 34.78 -18.37 0.89
N HIS A 38 35.83 -17.67 0.46
CA HIS A 38 35.87 -16.28 -0.05
C HIS A 38 36.15 -15.16 0.97
N ARG A 39 37.45 -15.01 1.28
CA ARG A 39 38.03 -13.73 1.68
C ARG A 39 38.00 -12.78 0.48
N HIS A 40 37.17 -11.75 0.52
CA HIS A 40 37.31 -10.57 -0.33
C HIS A 40 38.17 -9.52 0.38
N PRO A 41 39.07 -8.81 -0.33
CA PRO A 41 39.88 -7.77 0.28
C PRO A 41 39.05 -6.51 0.59
N VAL A 42 39.29 -5.97 1.77
CA VAL A 42 38.74 -4.71 2.30
C VAL A 42 39.28 -3.54 1.48
N LEU A 43 38.42 -2.79 0.79
CA LEU A 43 38.75 -1.48 0.24
C LEU A 43 38.51 -0.42 1.31
N VAL A 44 39.61 0.17 1.77
CA VAL A 44 39.71 1.31 2.68
C VAL A 44 39.07 2.54 2.01
N THR A 45 38.04 3.11 2.62
CA THR A 45 37.48 4.41 2.23
C THR A 45 38.45 5.51 2.66
N GLY A 46 39.03 6.19 1.66
CA GLY A 46 39.85 7.38 1.85
C GLY A 46 39.01 8.64 2.14
N GLU A 47 39.64 9.55 2.90
CA GLU A 47 39.14 10.82 3.42
C GLU A 47 38.59 11.85 2.40
N PRO A 48 37.80 12.83 2.86
CA PRO A 48 37.20 13.86 2.01
C PRO A 48 38.16 15.02 1.68
N ARG A 49 38.16 15.47 0.42
CA ARG A 49 38.92 16.64 -0.05
C ARG A 49 38.19 17.97 0.22
N PRO A 50 38.91 19.07 0.50
CA PRO A 50 38.32 20.37 0.85
C PRO A 50 37.85 21.20 -0.35
N ARG A 51 36.70 21.85 -0.20
CA ARG A 51 36.17 22.89 -1.12
C ARG A 51 37.02 24.16 -1.01
N ARG A 52 37.62 24.60 -2.11
CA ARG A 52 38.20 25.94 -2.25
C ARG A 52 37.16 26.93 -2.77
N ALA A 53 37.18 28.10 -2.13
CA ALA A 53 36.36 29.27 -2.32
C ALA A 53 36.67 30.07 -3.61
N ARG A 54 35.76 31.01 -3.91
CA ARG A 54 35.83 32.26 -4.70
C ARG A 54 34.72 32.27 -5.77
N ARG A 55 33.99 33.36 -6.04
CA ARG A 55 33.94 34.75 -5.53
C ARG A 55 32.63 35.37 -6.05
N GLN A 56 31.95 36.11 -5.18
CA GLN A 56 31.24 37.40 -5.35
C GLN A 56 30.81 37.90 -6.75
N ALA A 57 29.52 38.24 -6.89
CA ALA A 57 28.96 39.52 -7.39
C ALA A 57 27.41 39.46 -7.26
N ARG A 58 26.75 40.12 -6.29
CA ARG A 58 26.20 41.49 -6.31
C ARG A 58 25.56 41.91 -7.65
N CYS A 59 24.22 42.01 -7.69
CA CYS A 59 23.43 43.25 -7.80
C CYS A 59 21.96 42.96 -8.18
N ALA A 60 21.04 43.80 -7.71
CA ALA A 60 19.58 43.66 -7.70
C ALA A 60 18.89 44.37 -8.90
N PRO A 61 17.64 44.87 -8.81
CA PRO A 61 16.38 44.24 -9.24
C PRO A 61 15.67 45.01 -10.39
N GLY A 62 14.64 44.42 -11.02
CA GLY A 62 13.84 45.16 -12.03
C GLY A 62 12.62 44.42 -12.59
N ARG A 63 11.45 44.98 -12.25
CA ARG A 63 10.04 44.84 -12.69
C ARG A 63 9.76 44.41 -14.15
N ASP A 64 8.68 43.60 -14.28
CA ASP A 64 7.51 43.61 -15.22
C ASP A 64 7.67 43.92 -16.72
N PRO A 65 6.67 43.73 -17.62
CA PRO A 65 5.44 42.92 -17.59
C PRO A 65 5.24 42.01 -18.85
N VAL A 66 4.09 41.32 -18.84
CA VAL A 66 3.39 40.57 -19.89
C VAL A 66 3.35 41.25 -21.26
N ASP A 67 3.49 40.50 -22.37
CA ASP A 67 2.87 40.88 -23.65
C ASP A 67 2.47 39.64 -24.50
N PRO A 68 1.23 39.57 -25.02
CA PRO A 68 0.71 38.45 -25.81
C PRO A 68 0.63 38.80 -27.30
N ALA A 69 1.25 38.04 -28.20
CA ALA A 69 0.84 37.96 -29.62
C ALA A 69 1.76 37.01 -30.41
N VAL A 70 1.38 35.75 -30.58
CA VAL A 70 1.90 34.96 -31.71
C VAL A 70 0.86 34.99 -32.82
N ARG A 71 1.23 35.74 -33.85
CA ARG A 71 0.47 36.09 -35.05
C ARG A 71 0.10 34.87 -35.89
N LEU A 72 -1.13 34.92 -36.38
CA LEU A 72 -1.66 34.16 -37.52
C LEU A 72 -0.77 34.37 -38.77
N ALA A 73 -0.18 33.30 -39.28
CA ALA A 73 0.51 33.31 -40.57
C ALA A 73 -0.49 33.02 -41.71
N ARG A 74 -0.78 34.04 -42.53
CA ARG A 74 -1.48 33.91 -43.81
C ARG A 74 -0.50 33.47 -44.92
N PRO A 75 -0.88 32.55 -45.82
CA PRO A 75 -0.06 32.22 -46.99
C PRO A 75 -0.16 33.30 -48.08
N ARG A 76 0.99 33.60 -48.70
CA ARG A 76 1.19 34.61 -49.75
C ARG A 76 0.63 34.13 -51.09
N LEU A 77 -0.20 34.95 -51.74
CA LEU A 77 -0.54 34.85 -53.16
C LEU A 77 0.70 35.12 -54.03
N ARG A 78 0.90 34.31 -55.07
CA ARG A 78 1.83 34.59 -56.18
C ARG A 78 1.09 35.34 -57.30
N PRO A 79 1.73 36.32 -57.96
CA PRO A 79 1.13 37.07 -59.06
C PRO A 79 1.10 36.27 -60.38
N ALA A 80 0.07 36.53 -61.19
CA ALA A 80 -0.19 35.95 -62.50
C ALA A 80 0.63 36.64 -63.61
N ASP A 81 1.10 35.84 -64.57
CA ASP A 81 1.81 36.25 -65.77
C ASP A 81 0.81 36.49 -66.94
N PRO A 82 0.77 37.69 -67.57
CA PRO A 82 -0.14 37.97 -68.67
C PRO A 82 0.60 37.87 -70.00
N ARG A 83 0.59 36.70 -70.64
CA ARG A 83 0.95 36.59 -72.07
C ARG A 83 -0.06 35.78 -72.87
N HIS A 84 -0.86 36.55 -73.60
CA HIS A 84 -1.76 36.17 -74.66
C HIS A 84 -1.17 35.12 -75.62
N ARG A 85 -1.90 34.03 -75.84
CA ARG A 85 -1.87 33.26 -77.08
C ARG A 85 -3.29 32.88 -77.47
N THR A 86 -3.81 33.62 -78.43
CA THR A 86 -5.02 33.33 -79.19
C THR A 86 -4.91 31.94 -79.84
N ARG A 87 -5.60 30.94 -79.30
CA ARG A 87 -5.75 29.64 -79.95
C ARG A 87 -7.12 29.59 -80.64
N ARG A 88 -7.08 29.46 -81.97
CA ARG A 88 -8.21 29.45 -82.88
C ARG A 88 -9.25 28.39 -82.48
N LEU A 89 -10.50 28.81 -82.41
CA LEU A 89 -11.68 27.94 -82.35
C LEU A 89 -11.78 27.15 -83.67
N THR A 90 -11.70 25.82 -83.60
CA THR A 90 -12.21 24.94 -84.65
C THR A 90 -13.53 24.35 -84.17
N PRO A 91 -14.62 24.39 -84.97
CA PRO A 91 -15.90 23.80 -84.57
C PRO A 91 -15.80 22.26 -84.52
N PRO A 92 -16.45 21.60 -83.54
CA PRO A 92 -16.52 20.14 -83.49
C PRO A 92 -17.47 19.58 -84.57
N PRO A 93 -17.19 18.40 -85.15
CA PRO A 93 -18.09 17.75 -86.11
C PRO A 93 -19.37 17.23 -85.43
N PRO A 94 -20.50 17.11 -86.17
CA PRO A 94 -21.78 16.71 -85.61
C PRO A 94 -21.90 15.19 -85.40
N GLY A 95 -22.35 14.83 -84.21
CA GLY A 95 -23.34 13.76 -83.98
C GLY A 95 -22.90 12.32 -84.17
N HIS A 96 -22.44 11.68 -83.09
CA HIS A 96 -22.75 10.27 -82.82
C HIS A 96 -23.48 10.19 -81.47
N VAL A 97 -24.80 10.02 -81.53
CA VAL A 97 -25.63 9.61 -80.40
C VAL A 97 -25.30 8.16 -80.03
N ALA A 98 -24.20 7.97 -79.32
CA ALA A 98 -23.86 6.67 -78.75
C ALA A 98 -24.75 6.42 -77.54
N ARG A 99 -25.82 5.65 -77.79
CA ARG A 99 -26.69 4.89 -76.87
C ARG A 99 -26.35 5.03 -75.39
N LEU A 100 -27.33 5.55 -74.63
CA LEU A 100 -27.44 5.33 -73.19
C LEU A 100 -27.34 3.81 -72.93
N ARG A 101 -26.17 3.37 -72.45
CA ARG A 101 -25.95 1.99 -72.06
C ARG A 101 -26.72 1.79 -70.76
N SER A 102 -27.91 1.20 -70.91
CA SER A 102 -28.67 0.42 -69.94
C SER A 102 -28.01 0.35 -68.56
N GLY A 103 -28.50 1.14 -67.61
CA GLY A 103 -28.23 0.93 -66.20
C GLY A 103 -28.72 -0.47 -65.80
N LYS A 104 -27.77 -1.37 -65.56
CA LYS A 104 -28.04 -2.71 -65.05
C LYS A 104 -26.96 -3.21 -64.09
N ASP A 105 -26.30 -2.31 -63.38
CA ASP A 105 -25.35 -2.67 -62.31
C ASP A 105 -25.76 -1.98 -61.01
N LEU A 106 -26.98 -2.26 -60.55
CA LEU A 106 -27.49 -1.84 -59.24
C LEU A 106 -27.86 -3.08 -58.41
N LYS A 107 -26.95 -4.05 -58.23
CA LYS A 107 -27.11 -5.07 -57.16
C LYS A 107 -25.94 -6.04 -56.96
N GLU A 108 -24.70 -5.57 -56.89
CA GLU A 108 -23.67 -6.35 -56.23
C GLU A 108 -23.06 -5.49 -55.12
N ALA A 109 -23.63 -5.58 -53.92
CA ALA A 109 -22.92 -5.14 -52.72
C ALA A 109 -21.57 -5.87 -52.71
N PRO A 110 -20.44 -5.21 -52.42
CA PRO A 110 -19.12 -5.81 -52.53
C PRO A 110 -19.00 -6.96 -51.51
N VAL A 111 -19.28 -8.18 -51.96
CA VAL A 111 -19.13 -9.43 -51.20
C VAL A 111 -17.69 -9.64 -50.72
N GLU A 112 -16.73 -8.91 -51.29
CA GLU A 112 -15.32 -8.88 -50.89
C GLU A 112 -15.05 -8.12 -49.57
N LEU A 113 -15.95 -7.26 -49.10
CA LEU A 113 -15.79 -6.57 -47.80
C LEU A 113 -16.23 -7.43 -46.61
N VAL A 114 -17.10 -8.43 -46.83
CA VAL A 114 -17.61 -9.33 -45.78
C VAL A 114 -16.49 -10.13 -45.08
N PRO A 115 -15.53 -10.79 -45.78
CA PRO A 115 -14.45 -11.50 -45.10
C PRO A 115 -13.52 -10.56 -44.34
N ILE A 116 -13.29 -9.34 -44.85
CA ILE A 116 -12.47 -8.32 -44.17
C ILE A 116 -13.14 -7.89 -42.87
N ILE A 117 -14.45 -7.63 -42.88
CA ILE A 117 -15.23 -7.29 -41.68
C ILE A 117 -15.19 -8.43 -40.65
N LEU A 118 -15.30 -9.69 -41.08
CA LEU A 118 -15.20 -10.84 -40.20
C LEU A 118 -13.80 -10.96 -39.56
N ILE A 119 -12.74 -10.77 -40.34
CA ILE A 119 -11.36 -10.79 -39.82
C ILE A 119 -11.16 -9.66 -38.81
N VAL A 120 -11.62 -8.44 -39.12
CA VAL A 120 -11.54 -7.30 -38.19
C VAL A 120 -12.29 -7.60 -36.89
N LEU A 121 -13.50 -8.18 -36.96
CA LEU A 121 -14.27 -8.58 -35.78
C LEU A 121 -13.51 -9.60 -34.93
N VAL A 122 -12.94 -10.64 -35.55
CA VAL A 122 -12.16 -11.67 -34.85
C VAL A 122 -10.94 -11.04 -34.18
N VAL A 123 -10.20 -10.16 -34.88
CA VAL A 123 -9.04 -9.45 -34.31
C VAL A 123 -9.46 -8.60 -33.10
N VAL A 124 -10.56 -7.86 -33.20
CA VAL A 124 -11.09 -7.05 -32.09
C VAL A 124 -11.44 -7.92 -30.89
N VAL A 125 -12.09 -9.08 -31.11
CA VAL A 125 -12.42 -10.03 -30.04
C VAL A 125 -11.16 -10.60 -29.39
N VAL A 126 -10.15 -10.96 -30.18
CA VAL A 126 -8.86 -11.48 -29.64
C VAL A 126 -8.18 -10.41 -28.79
N ILE A 127 -8.11 -9.16 -29.26
CA ILE A 127 -7.53 -8.04 -28.50
C ILE A 127 -8.30 -7.80 -27.19
N ALA A 128 -9.64 -7.79 -27.25
CA ALA A 128 -10.49 -7.64 -26.07
C ALA A 128 -10.28 -8.77 -25.06
N GLY A 129 -10.14 -10.01 -25.55
CA GLY A 129 -9.85 -11.19 -24.71
C GLY A 129 -8.49 -11.10 -24.02
N LEU A 130 -7.43 -10.74 -24.75
CA LEU A 130 -6.09 -10.55 -24.19
C LEU A 130 -6.08 -9.43 -23.15
N TRP A 131 -6.77 -8.33 -23.41
CA TRP A 131 -6.94 -7.24 -22.46
C TRP A 131 -7.67 -7.69 -21.19
N ALA A 132 -8.77 -8.45 -21.32
CA ALA A 132 -9.56 -8.93 -20.19
C ALA A 132 -8.74 -9.85 -19.27
N VAL A 133 -7.92 -10.74 -19.84
CA VAL A 133 -6.99 -11.59 -19.07
C VAL A 133 -5.97 -10.73 -18.32
N GLY A 134 -5.40 -9.71 -18.97
CA GLY A 134 -4.48 -8.77 -18.32
C GLY A 134 -5.13 -7.99 -17.17
N ALA A 135 -6.35 -7.48 -17.38
CA ALA A 135 -7.11 -6.76 -16.36
C ALA A 135 -7.44 -7.65 -15.16
N TYR A 136 -7.92 -8.88 -15.40
CA TYR A 136 -8.22 -9.87 -14.36
C TYR A 136 -6.98 -10.21 -13.53
N ASN A 137 -5.87 -10.58 -14.17
CA ASN A 137 -4.62 -10.89 -13.47
C ASN A 137 -4.10 -9.69 -12.67
N GLY A 138 -4.28 -8.48 -13.20
CA GLY A 138 -3.96 -7.25 -12.48
C GLY A 138 -4.80 -7.04 -11.21
N LEU A 139 -6.11 -7.32 -11.26
CA LEU A 139 -7.00 -7.23 -10.10
C LEU A 139 -6.68 -8.31 -9.06
N VAL A 140 -6.43 -9.56 -9.49
CA VAL A 140 -6.01 -10.66 -8.60
C VAL A 140 -4.71 -10.32 -7.89
N ARG A 141 -3.73 -9.77 -8.61
CA ARG A 141 -2.46 -9.33 -8.03
C ARG A 141 -2.67 -8.29 -6.93
N LEU A 142 -3.50 -7.27 -7.18
CA LEU A 142 -3.77 -6.22 -6.18
C LEU A 142 -4.51 -6.77 -4.96
N ARG A 143 -5.49 -7.66 -5.15
CA ARG A 143 -6.16 -8.36 -4.04
C ARG A 143 -5.15 -9.10 -3.16
N ASN A 144 -4.22 -9.83 -3.78
CA ASN A 144 -3.18 -10.55 -3.04
C ASN A 144 -2.22 -9.59 -2.32
N LEU A 145 -1.85 -8.45 -2.92
CA LEU A 145 -1.02 -7.43 -2.28
C LEU A 145 -1.70 -6.80 -1.06
N VAL A 146 -2.99 -6.49 -1.15
CA VAL A 146 -3.78 -5.99 -0.02
C VAL A 146 -3.78 -7.02 1.11
N GLN A 147 -4.08 -8.29 0.81
CA GLN A 147 -4.08 -9.37 1.81
C GLN A 147 -2.70 -9.60 2.44
N GLU A 148 -1.64 -9.54 1.64
CA GLU A 148 -0.27 -9.67 2.13
C GLU A 148 0.11 -8.52 3.07
N SER A 149 -0.16 -7.28 2.67
CA SER A 149 0.08 -6.12 3.55
C SER A 149 -0.74 -6.15 4.84
N TRP A 150 -1.96 -6.71 4.80
CA TRP A 150 -2.77 -6.91 6.00
C TRP A 150 -2.15 -7.92 6.95
N ARG A 151 -1.70 -9.08 6.45
CA ARG A 151 -1.04 -10.10 7.28
C ARG A 151 0.23 -9.57 7.93
N GLN A 152 0.99 -8.74 7.24
CA GLN A 152 2.20 -8.12 7.82
C GLN A 152 1.85 -7.20 8.99
N ILE A 153 0.76 -6.43 8.89
CA ILE A 153 0.26 -5.62 10.01
C ILE A 153 -0.19 -6.54 11.16
N ASP A 154 -0.98 -7.57 10.87
CA ASP A 154 -1.53 -8.51 11.87
C ASP A 154 -0.42 -9.18 12.71
N VAL A 155 0.69 -9.57 12.09
CA VAL A 155 1.85 -10.13 12.82
C VAL A 155 2.42 -9.12 13.84
N GLU A 156 2.57 -7.86 13.44
CA GLU A 156 3.10 -6.81 14.33
C GLU A 156 2.06 -6.41 15.41
N LEU A 157 0.76 -6.44 15.11
CA LEU A 157 -0.30 -6.26 16.11
C LEU A 157 -0.24 -7.35 17.18
N ASN A 158 -0.16 -8.62 16.78
CA ASN A 158 -0.02 -9.74 17.70
C ASN A 158 1.25 -9.60 18.55
N ARG A 159 2.38 -9.23 17.95
CA ARG A 159 3.62 -8.97 18.69
C ARG A 159 3.45 -7.88 19.74
N ARG A 160 2.78 -6.77 19.39
CA ARG A 160 2.47 -5.70 20.33
C ARG A 160 1.64 -6.21 21.50
N HIS A 161 0.62 -7.03 21.23
CA HIS A 161 -0.23 -7.61 22.26
C HIS A 161 0.54 -8.58 23.16
N ASP A 162 1.49 -9.35 22.64
CA ASP A 162 2.29 -10.30 23.41
C ASP A 162 3.29 -9.63 24.37
N LEU A 163 3.77 -8.44 24.03
CA LEU A 163 4.71 -7.68 24.86
C LEU A 163 4.03 -6.97 26.06
N ILE A 164 2.75 -6.62 25.94
CA ILE A 164 2.04 -5.83 26.96
C ILE A 164 1.98 -6.49 28.34
N PRO A 165 1.66 -7.78 28.49
CA PRO A 165 1.62 -8.42 29.81
C PRO A 165 2.98 -8.33 30.52
N ASN A 166 4.08 -8.55 29.79
CA ASN A 166 5.43 -8.45 30.34
C ASN A 166 5.77 -7.02 30.77
N LEU A 167 5.34 -6.02 29.99
CA LEU A 167 5.47 -4.61 30.37
C LEU A 167 4.68 -4.31 31.66
N VAL A 168 3.41 -4.72 31.72
CA VAL A 168 2.53 -4.48 32.87
C VAL A 168 3.10 -5.12 34.14
N GLU A 169 3.58 -6.36 34.08
CA GLU A 169 4.21 -7.01 35.23
C GLU A 169 5.50 -6.32 35.68
N THR A 170 6.30 -5.83 34.72
CA THR A 170 7.51 -5.03 35.04
C THR A 170 7.14 -3.73 35.76
N VAL A 171 6.13 -3.00 35.28
CA VAL A 171 5.69 -1.74 35.91
C VAL A 171 5.05 -1.99 37.29
N LYS A 172 4.24 -3.04 37.44
CA LYS A 172 3.64 -3.44 38.72
C LYS A 172 4.68 -3.68 39.81
N GLY A 173 5.86 -4.20 39.46
CA GLY A 173 6.96 -4.41 40.40
C GLY A 173 7.47 -3.14 41.08
N TYR A 174 7.30 -1.97 40.45
CA TYR A 174 7.74 -0.68 40.96
C TYR A 174 6.59 0.27 41.35
N ALA A 175 5.45 0.17 40.66
CA ALA A 175 4.32 1.09 40.78
C ALA A 175 3.01 0.35 41.06
N SER A 176 2.98 -0.47 42.13
CA SER A 176 1.83 -1.35 42.45
C SER A 176 0.52 -0.62 42.79
N HIS A 177 0.58 0.70 43.03
CA HIS A 177 -0.58 1.50 43.46
C HIS A 177 -1.40 2.03 42.26
N GLU A 178 -0.88 1.88 41.04
CA GLU A 178 -1.46 2.40 39.79
C GLU A 178 -2.46 1.43 39.14
N ARG A 179 -3.36 0.86 39.95
CA ARG A 179 -4.30 -0.18 39.50
C ARG A 179 -5.19 0.26 38.35
N ALA A 180 -5.70 1.50 38.41
CA ALA A 180 -6.58 2.03 37.38
C ALA A 180 -5.93 2.00 35.99
N VAL A 181 -4.63 2.31 35.90
CA VAL A 181 -3.87 2.33 34.65
C VAL A 181 -3.60 0.91 34.15
N PHE A 182 -3.30 -0.03 35.05
CA PHE A 182 -3.16 -1.44 34.66
C PHE A 182 -4.46 -2.05 34.15
N ASP A 183 -5.59 -1.70 34.77
CA ASP A 183 -6.92 -2.16 34.35
C ASP A 183 -7.29 -1.58 32.98
N GLU A 184 -7.02 -0.30 32.74
CA GLU A 184 -7.19 0.36 31.45
C GLU A 184 -6.40 -0.33 30.34
N VAL A 185 -5.10 -0.55 30.55
CA VAL A 185 -4.23 -1.22 29.56
C VAL A 185 -4.66 -2.67 29.32
N THR A 186 -5.04 -3.39 30.38
CA THR A 186 -5.49 -4.79 30.28
C THR A 186 -6.81 -4.88 29.51
N ALA A 187 -7.76 -3.98 29.79
CA ALA A 187 -9.04 -3.90 29.08
C ALA A 187 -8.84 -3.50 27.61
N ALA A 188 -8.00 -2.49 27.33
CA ALA A 188 -7.71 -2.05 25.98
C ALA A 188 -7.00 -3.15 25.16
N ARG A 189 -6.05 -3.88 25.77
CA ARG A 189 -5.43 -5.06 25.14
C ARG A 189 -6.47 -6.14 24.85
N ALA A 190 -7.33 -6.46 25.80
CA ALA A 190 -8.36 -7.47 25.61
C ALA A 190 -9.31 -7.09 24.45
N ALA A 191 -9.70 -5.82 24.36
CA ALA A 191 -10.49 -5.31 23.24
C ALA A 191 -9.74 -5.41 21.90
N ALA A 192 -8.46 -5.01 21.85
CA ALA A 192 -7.63 -5.04 20.64
C ALA A 192 -7.30 -6.46 20.14
N SER A 193 -7.06 -7.40 21.05
CA SER A 193 -6.81 -8.81 20.71
C SER A 193 -8.07 -9.60 20.35
N GLY A 194 -9.25 -9.02 20.61
CA GLY A 194 -10.53 -9.64 20.29
C GLY A 194 -10.85 -9.61 18.80
N ALA A 195 -11.81 -10.43 18.37
CA ALA A 195 -12.26 -10.44 16.98
C ALA A 195 -12.75 -9.05 16.55
N ALA A 196 -12.33 -8.59 15.38
CA ALA A 196 -12.83 -7.39 14.72
C ALA A 196 -13.53 -7.75 13.40
N SER A 197 -14.54 -6.98 13.05
CA SER A 197 -15.34 -7.19 11.83
C SER A 197 -14.56 -6.81 10.56
N GLY A 198 -13.52 -5.99 10.69
CA GLY A 198 -12.69 -5.54 9.59
C GLY A 198 -11.53 -4.64 10.03
N PRO A 199 -10.67 -4.21 9.08
CA PRO A 199 -9.56 -3.31 9.33
C PRO A 199 -9.92 -2.02 10.07
N ALA A 200 -11.04 -1.36 9.73
CA ALA A 200 -11.38 -0.09 10.39
C ALA A 200 -11.72 -0.27 11.88
N GLU A 201 -12.48 -1.31 12.22
CA GLU A 201 -12.78 -1.63 13.62
C GLU A 201 -11.50 -2.00 14.40
N GLN A 202 -10.60 -2.76 13.77
CA GLN A 202 -9.29 -3.03 14.36
C GLN A 202 -8.53 -1.73 14.62
N ALA A 203 -8.53 -0.78 13.68
CA ALA A 203 -7.83 0.50 13.85
C ALA A 203 -8.34 1.29 15.07
N LEU A 204 -9.65 1.27 15.33
CA LEU A 204 -10.25 1.91 16.50
C LEU A 204 -9.76 1.28 17.80
N LYS A 205 -9.79 -0.05 17.89
CA LYS A 205 -9.31 -0.79 19.07
C LYS A 205 -7.83 -0.58 19.32
N GLU A 206 -7.01 -0.61 18.27
CA GLU A 206 -5.57 -0.39 18.39
C GLU A 206 -5.25 1.05 18.81
N ASN A 207 -6.05 2.04 18.40
CA ASN A 207 -5.89 3.43 18.85
C ASN A 207 -6.22 3.59 20.34
N GLN A 208 -7.26 2.93 20.85
CA GLN A 208 -7.57 2.91 22.29
C GLN A 208 -6.41 2.29 23.09
N LEU A 209 -5.83 1.20 22.57
CA LEU A 209 -4.66 0.60 23.19
C LEU A 209 -3.44 1.53 23.17
N THR A 210 -3.18 2.22 22.06
CA THR A 210 -2.10 3.22 21.99
C THR A 210 -2.30 4.34 23.03
N ALA A 211 -3.53 4.81 23.24
CA ALA A 211 -3.84 5.82 24.25
C ALA A 211 -3.58 5.31 25.68
N ALA A 212 -4.04 4.10 26.01
CA ALA A 212 -3.81 3.49 27.32
C ALA A 212 -2.31 3.27 27.61
N LEU A 213 -1.54 2.86 26.59
CA LEU A 213 -0.08 2.74 26.71
C LEU A 213 0.59 4.11 26.93
N GLY A 214 0.06 5.17 26.32
CA GLY A 214 0.50 6.54 26.59
C GLY A 214 0.32 6.93 28.06
N HIS A 215 -0.82 6.60 28.68
CA HIS A 215 -1.05 6.82 30.11
C HIS A 215 -0.07 6.00 30.98
N LEU A 216 0.18 4.74 30.63
CA LEU A 216 1.14 3.89 31.34
C LEU A 216 2.57 4.46 31.29
N PHE A 217 3.00 4.98 30.14
CA PHE A 217 4.32 5.61 30.03
C PHE A 217 4.40 6.93 30.79
N ALA A 218 3.32 7.72 30.82
CA ALA A 218 3.27 8.93 31.65
C ALA A 218 3.41 8.60 33.15
N VAL A 219 2.77 7.52 33.62
CA VAL A 219 2.98 7.01 34.98
C VAL A 219 4.45 6.62 35.20
N ALA A 220 5.05 5.90 34.24
CA ALA A 220 6.45 5.47 34.37
C ALA A 220 7.44 6.65 34.50
N GLU A 221 7.12 7.83 33.97
CA GLU A 221 7.95 9.02 34.15
C GLU A 221 8.09 9.48 35.61
N ALA A 222 7.04 9.24 36.42
CA ALA A 222 7.01 9.55 37.85
C ALA A 222 7.86 8.59 38.71
N TYR A 223 8.35 7.48 38.14
CA TYR A 223 9.16 6.47 38.82
C TYR A 223 10.57 6.37 38.20
N PRO A 224 11.54 7.18 38.66
CA PRO A 224 12.90 7.21 38.09
C PRO A 224 13.63 5.86 38.12
N VAL A 225 13.42 5.06 39.17
CA VAL A 225 14.03 3.73 39.32
C VAL A 225 13.51 2.76 38.24
N LEU A 226 12.22 2.82 37.91
CA LEU A 226 11.63 2.03 36.82
C LEU A 226 12.18 2.48 35.46
N ARG A 227 12.26 3.79 35.22
CA ARG A 227 12.84 4.33 33.98
C ARG A 227 14.30 3.93 33.76
N ALA A 228 15.05 3.77 34.85
CA ALA A 228 16.44 3.33 34.80
C ALA A 228 16.58 1.79 34.64
N SER A 229 15.49 1.03 34.72
CA SER A 229 15.52 -0.42 34.54
C SER A 229 15.74 -0.80 33.08
N GLU A 230 16.79 -1.58 32.83
CA GLU A 230 17.16 -2.05 31.48
C GLU A 230 16.02 -2.87 30.84
N ASN A 231 15.35 -3.72 31.62
CA ASN A 231 14.23 -4.54 31.14
C ASN A 231 13.05 -3.68 30.65
N PHE A 232 12.74 -2.60 31.39
CA PHE A 232 11.65 -1.69 31.00
C PHE A 232 12.03 -0.89 29.75
N ALA A 233 13.25 -0.35 29.71
CA ALA A 233 13.74 0.40 28.55
C ALA A 233 13.77 -0.46 27.28
N GLN A 234 14.15 -1.74 27.39
CA GLN A 234 14.12 -2.69 26.28
C GLN A 234 12.69 -2.93 25.77
N LEU A 235 11.74 -3.24 26.67
CA LEU A 235 10.34 -3.47 26.30
C LEU A 235 9.70 -2.23 25.67
N GLN A 236 10.00 -1.04 26.18
CA GLN A 236 9.55 0.22 25.60
C GLN A 236 10.10 0.42 24.18
N ALA A 237 11.40 0.13 23.96
CA ALA A 237 12.03 0.21 22.65
C ALA A 237 11.42 -0.79 21.65
N GLU A 238 11.16 -2.02 22.09
CA GLU A 238 10.51 -3.05 21.27
C GLU A 238 9.08 -2.65 20.87
N LEU A 239 8.30 -2.12 21.82
CA LEU A 239 6.95 -1.61 21.55
C LEU A 239 6.97 -0.43 20.58
N THR A 240 7.89 0.51 20.77
CA THR A 240 8.04 1.68 19.87
C THR A 240 8.41 1.24 18.46
N ASN A 241 9.36 0.31 18.31
CA ASN A 241 9.73 -0.25 17.01
C ASN A 241 8.55 -0.97 16.34
N THR A 242 7.76 -1.71 17.13
CA THR A 242 6.55 -2.38 16.65
C THR A 242 5.52 -1.35 16.17
N GLU A 243 5.31 -0.26 16.90
CA GLU A 243 4.41 0.83 16.50
C GLU A 243 4.85 1.52 15.21
N ASP A 244 6.16 1.79 15.06
CA ASP A 244 6.69 2.37 13.83
C ASP A 244 6.47 1.46 12.62
N ARG A 245 6.61 0.14 12.80
CA ARG A 245 6.32 -0.87 11.76
C ARG A 245 4.83 -0.94 11.45
N ILE A 246 3.96 -0.89 12.45
CA ILE A 246 2.50 -0.82 12.25
C ILE A 246 2.13 0.45 11.47
N ALA A 247 2.70 1.61 11.82
CA ALA A 247 2.46 2.87 11.12
C ALA A 247 2.96 2.84 9.67
N ALA A 248 4.13 2.24 9.42
CA ALA A 248 4.63 2.03 8.06
C ALA A 248 3.75 1.05 7.28
N GLY A 249 3.36 -0.07 7.89
CA GLY A 249 2.45 -1.06 7.34
C GLY A 249 1.10 -0.46 6.97
N ARG A 250 0.53 0.38 7.85
CA ARG A 250 -0.72 1.12 7.60
C ARG A 250 -0.65 1.97 6.33
N ARG A 251 0.42 2.75 6.17
CA ARG A 251 0.64 3.57 4.96
C ARG A 251 0.70 2.70 3.71
N PHE A 252 1.40 1.56 3.77
CA PHE A 252 1.55 0.63 2.65
C PHE A 252 0.22 -0.07 2.31
N TYR A 253 -0.48 -0.60 3.31
CA TYR A 253 -1.80 -1.20 3.16
C TYR A 253 -2.81 -0.23 2.54
N ASN A 254 -2.92 1.00 3.08
CA ASN A 254 -3.84 2.01 2.55
C ASN A 254 -3.47 2.42 1.11
N ALA A 255 -2.19 2.38 0.73
CA ALA A 255 -1.78 2.59 -0.66
C ALA A 255 -2.27 1.46 -1.59
N ASN A 256 -2.10 0.20 -1.17
CA ASN A 256 -2.57 -0.96 -1.93
C ASN A 256 -4.10 -1.00 -2.04
N VAL A 257 -4.81 -0.68 -0.96
CA VAL A 257 -6.29 -0.58 -0.94
C VAL A 257 -6.75 0.51 -1.90
N ARG A 258 -6.09 1.68 -1.91
CA ARG A 258 -6.40 2.75 -2.86
C ARG A 258 -6.21 2.30 -4.30
N GLU A 259 -5.12 1.61 -4.62
CA GLU A 259 -4.86 1.13 -5.97
C GLU A 259 -5.91 0.09 -6.40
N LEU A 260 -6.25 -0.86 -5.51
CA LEU A 260 -7.31 -1.85 -5.73
C LEU A 260 -8.66 -1.17 -5.98
N ASN A 261 -9.07 -0.26 -5.09
CA ASN A 261 -10.37 0.43 -5.17
C ASN A 261 -10.45 1.27 -6.46
N THR A 262 -9.37 1.98 -6.81
CA THR A 262 -9.29 2.75 -8.07
C THR A 262 -9.44 1.85 -9.28
N LYS A 263 -8.82 0.66 -9.28
CA LYS A 263 -8.89 -0.28 -10.40
C LYS A 263 -10.26 -0.96 -10.51
N VAL A 264 -10.90 -1.24 -9.38
CA VAL A 264 -12.28 -1.74 -9.32
C VAL A 264 -13.27 -0.72 -9.88
N GLU A 265 -13.07 0.58 -9.62
CA GLU A 265 -14.00 1.63 -10.05
C GLU A 265 -13.74 2.13 -11.48
N SER A 266 -12.50 2.07 -11.96
CA SER A 266 -12.10 2.65 -13.25
C SER A 266 -12.58 1.84 -14.45
N PHE A 267 -12.99 2.55 -15.51
CA PHE A 267 -13.24 1.94 -16.81
C PHE A 267 -11.91 1.75 -17.58
N PRO A 268 -11.67 0.58 -18.23
CA PRO A 268 -12.63 -0.49 -18.47
C PRO A 268 -12.62 -1.63 -17.44
N SER A 269 -11.71 -1.62 -16.45
CA SER A 269 -11.53 -2.72 -15.49
C SER A 269 -12.76 -3.01 -14.61
N ASN A 270 -13.62 -2.01 -14.36
CA ASN A 270 -14.87 -2.15 -13.61
C ASN A 270 -15.83 -3.21 -14.22
N LEU A 271 -15.82 -3.37 -15.56
CA LEU A 271 -16.62 -4.40 -16.23
C LEU A 271 -16.22 -5.81 -15.79
N ILE A 272 -14.90 -6.05 -15.68
CA ILE A 272 -14.35 -7.31 -15.20
C ILE A 272 -14.54 -7.41 -13.68
N ALA A 273 -14.32 -6.31 -12.94
CA ALA A 273 -14.47 -6.30 -11.49
C ALA A 273 -15.87 -6.74 -11.04
N ASN A 274 -16.93 -6.16 -11.62
CA ASN A 274 -18.31 -6.50 -11.29
C ASN A 274 -18.66 -7.95 -11.65
N ASN A 275 -18.21 -8.42 -12.83
CA ASN A 275 -18.57 -9.75 -13.32
C ASN A 275 -17.84 -10.89 -12.57
N PHE A 276 -16.68 -10.61 -11.96
CA PHE A 276 -15.85 -11.57 -11.22
C PHE A 276 -15.82 -11.33 -9.70
N GLY A 277 -16.69 -10.46 -9.17
CA GLY A 277 -16.86 -10.26 -7.72
C GLY A 277 -15.67 -9.57 -7.04
N PHE A 278 -15.01 -8.61 -7.70
CA PHE A 278 -14.03 -7.75 -7.04
C PHE A 278 -14.73 -6.59 -6.34
N THR A 279 -14.72 -6.63 -5.01
CA THR A 279 -15.24 -5.56 -4.14
C THR A 279 -14.14 -4.63 -3.67
N LYS A 280 -14.53 -3.44 -3.22
CA LYS A 280 -13.62 -2.49 -2.56
C LYS A 280 -13.13 -3.06 -1.23
N ALA A 281 -11.87 -2.81 -0.92
CA ALA A 281 -11.32 -3.08 0.41
C ALA A 281 -11.48 -1.85 1.31
N GLU A 282 -11.62 -2.11 2.61
CA GLU A 282 -11.68 -1.10 3.65
C GLU A 282 -10.28 -0.58 3.98
N TYR A 283 -10.15 0.70 4.35
CA TYR A 283 -8.88 1.27 4.77
C TYR A 283 -8.58 0.93 6.23
N PHE A 284 -7.29 0.82 6.58
CA PHE A 284 -6.84 0.72 7.97
C PHE A 284 -6.62 2.12 8.52
N GLU A 285 -7.70 2.85 8.76
CA GLU A 285 -7.66 4.18 9.36
C GLU A 285 -8.90 4.41 10.20
N VAL A 286 -8.78 5.36 11.13
CA VAL A 286 -9.91 5.77 11.95
C VAL A 286 -10.59 6.90 11.21
N ASP A 287 -11.80 6.64 10.71
CA ASP A 287 -12.72 7.60 10.11
C ASP A 287 -13.33 8.55 11.18
N ASP A 288 -12.52 8.98 12.15
CA ASP A 288 -12.98 9.91 13.17
C ASP A 288 -12.61 11.33 12.76
N VAL A 289 -13.63 12.08 12.37
CA VAL A 289 -13.55 13.50 11.99
C VAL A 289 -12.95 14.32 13.14
N ALA A 290 -13.06 13.85 14.38
CA ALA A 290 -12.46 14.47 15.56
C ALA A 290 -10.92 14.54 15.48
N VAL A 291 -10.24 13.52 14.93
CA VAL A 291 -8.77 13.51 14.77
C VAL A 291 -8.29 14.52 13.73
N ARG A 292 -9.16 14.88 12.76
CA ARG A 292 -8.85 15.89 11.73
C ARG A 292 -9.12 17.32 12.17
N THR A 293 -9.77 17.51 13.32
CA THR A 293 -10.04 18.84 13.85
C THR A 293 -8.82 19.26 14.68
N ALA A 294 -8.02 20.20 14.16
CA ALA A 294 -6.87 20.72 14.89
C ALA A 294 -7.34 21.28 16.26
N PRO A 295 -6.64 20.98 17.37
CA PRO A 295 -7.00 21.50 18.68
C PRO A 295 -6.94 23.03 18.64
N ASN A 296 -8.05 23.68 18.99
CA ASN A 296 -8.11 25.13 19.05
C ASN A 296 -7.42 25.60 20.34
N VAL A 297 -6.18 26.09 20.21
CA VAL A 297 -5.41 26.60 21.34
C VAL A 297 -5.69 28.10 21.48
N SER A 298 -6.65 28.43 22.36
CA SER A 298 -6.92 29.82 22.74
C SER A 298 -6.13 30.15 24.01
N PHE A 299 -5.02 30.87 23.85
CA PHE A 299 -4.36 31.54 24.97
C PHE A 299 -5.18 32.78 25.29
N GLY A 300 -5.98 32.74 26.37
CA GLY A 300 -6.85 33.85 26.75
C GLY A 300 -6.10 35.17 26.75
N THR A 301 -6.50 36.09 25.87
CA THR A 301 -6.12 37.50 25.94
C THR A 301 -6.81 38.10 27.15
N THR A 302 -6.08 38.26 28.25
CA THR A 302 -6.53 39.06 29.39
C THR A 302 -6.74 40.50 28.90
N PRO A 303 -7.92 41.11 29.07
CA PRO A 303 -8.10 42.53 28.78
C PRO A 303 -7.14 43.33 29.66
N GLN A 304 -6.27 44.14 29.05
CA GLN A 304 -5.59 45.20 29.79
C GLN A 304 -6.60 46.35 29.94
N ASP A 305 -7.09 46.52 31.16
CA ASP A 305 -7.70 47.77 31.62
C ASP A 305 -6.63 48.86 31.77
#